data_AF-A0A916BMD7-F1
#
_entry.id   AF-A0A916BMD7-F1
#
_cell.length_a   1.000
_cell.length_b   1.000
_cell.length_c   1.000
_cell.angle_alpha   90.00
_cell.angle_beta   90.00
_cell.angle_gamma   90.00
#
_symmetry.space_group_name_H-M   'P 1'
#
loop_
_entity.id
_entity.type
_entity.pdbx_description
1 polymer ?
#
loop_
_entity_poly.entity_id
_entity_poly.type
_entity_poly.pdbx_seq_one_letter_code
_entity_poly.pdbx_strand_id
1 'polypeptide(L)'
;MKTRRGYAVMLVVLSLSLLLSACGTPATPAPTQPTQPAQPAQPSEPAAPTSGAKTYVLVPKNLGNPYFDTANVGAQEAAKKLGVTVNYQGSATADATQQIQLLNSLIAQKVTGLAISANDSDALVPTGKAAMDAGIPVVTWDSAIATGGRTVHINQAEAAGIAEVQLKMALNLAGPNGGKIAILSATSTAPNQNEWIALMKEALEKPEYANLELVDVVYGDDEDTKSYSEAQGLIKKHAGLKVIIAPTTVGIAAAARAVQDGVLIGKVKVTGLGTPNQMREYVKSGAAPEFALWNPSDLGYLAVYTLDAIASGQIKGQPGDKFTAGKLGEYTVKDDGTVLLGDPTIFNKDNIDQFDF
;
A
#
# COMPACT_ATOMS: atom_id res chain seq x y z
N MET A 1 12.86 -17.47 -63.41
CA MET A 1 13.18 -16.78 -64.68
C MET A 1 13.20 -15.28 -64.44
N LYS A 2 14.33 -14.63 -64.76
CA LYS A 2 14.62 -13.19 -65.07
C LYS A 2 13.71 -12.11 -64.43
N THR A 3 14.23 -11.10 -63.73
CA THR A 3 14.97 -9.93 -64.28
C THR A 3 15.61 -9.12 -63.12
N ARG A 4 16.93 -8.89 -63.07
CA ARG A 4 17.79 -7.82 -63.66
C ARG A 4 18.18 -6.69 -62.66
N ARG A 5 19.50 -6.55 -62.49
CA ARG A 5 20.37 -5.33 -62.48
C ARG A 5 20.13 -4.30 -61.36
N GLY A 6 21.12 -3.72 -60.67
CA GLY A 6 22.58 -3.74 -60.84
C GLY A 6 23.17 -2.34 -60.48
N TYR A 7 24.36 -2.36 -59.87
CA TYR A 7 25.37 -1.29 -59.71
C TYR A 7 25.21 -0.25 -58.58
N ALA A 8 26.26 0.30 -57.96
CA ALA A 8 27.67 -0.08 -57.74
C ALA A 8 28.35 1.06 -56.93
N VAL A 9 29.54 0.74 -56.40
CA VAL A 9 30.70 1.63 -56.09
C VAL A 9 30.75 2.30 -54.71
N MET A 10 31.98 2.31 -54.21
CA MET A 10 32.54 2.43 -52.87
C MET A 10 33.63 3.54 -52.89
N LEU A 11 34.09 3.98 -51.70
CA LEU A 11 35.32 4.74 -51.36
C LEU A 11 35.20 6.28 -51.47
N VAL A 12 35.21 7.05 -50.36
CA VAL A 12 36.27 7.37 -49.36
C VAL A 12 37.39 8.25 -49.93
N VAL A 13 37.47 9.51 -49.48
CA VAL A 13 38.72 10.25 -49.26
C VAL A 13 38.57 11.19 -48.05
N LEU A 14 39.64 11.24 -47.27
CA LEU A 14 39.88 11.80 -45.94
C LEU A 14 40.43 13.26 -46.00
N SER A 15 40.52 13.89 -44.80
CA SER A 15 41.53 14.90 -44.38
C SER A 15 41.22 16.39 -44.69
N LEU A 16 41.61 17.42 -43.90
CA LEU A 16 42.36 17.56 -42.64
C LEU A 16 42.16 19.00 -42.10
N SER A 17 42.03 19.14 -40.77
CA SER A 17 42.47 20.22 -39.84
C SER A 17 42.74 21.68 -40.29
N LEU A 18 42.35 22.68 -39.49
CA LEU A 18 43.23 23.37 -38.50
C LEU A 18 42.54 24.58 -37.79
N LEU A 19 43.04 24.84 -36.58
CA LEU A 19 42.70 25.87 -35.59
C LEU A 19 43.28 27.27 -35.92
N LEU A 20 42.74 28.31 -35.27
CA LEU A 20 43.37 29.50 -34.61
C LEU A 20 42.33 30.66 -34.60
N SER A 21 41.77 31.10 -33.46
CA SER A 21 42.28 32.04 -32.44
C SER A 21 42.37 33.53 -32.82
N ALA A 22 41.68 34.34 -31.99
CA ALA A 22 41.98 35.70 -31.52
C ALA A 22 41.57 36.95 -32.35
N CYS A 23 40.70 37.80 -31.77
CA CYS A 23 41.03 39.12 -31.18
C CYS A 23 39.78 40.01 -31.04
N GLY A 24 39.66 40.71 -29.89
CA GLY A 24 38.50 41.50 -29.51
C GLY A 24 38.51 42.98 -29.94
N THR A 25 37.40 43.65 -29.68
CA THR A 25 37.25 45.13 -29.67
C THR A 25 36.09 45.52 -28.72
N PRO A 26 36.11 46.70 -28.07
CA PRO A 26 35.19 47.04 -26.98
C PRO A 26 33.85 47.66 -27.44
N ALA A 27 32.86 47.46 -26.57
CA ALA A 27 31.47 47.91 -26.47
C ALA A 27 30.97 49.15 -27.26
N THR A 28 29.79 48.96 -27.87
CA THR A 28 28.74 49.98 -28.05
C THR A 28 27.48 49.49 -27.33
N PRO A 29 26.84 50.27 -26.43
CA PRO A 29 25.66 49.81 -25.70
C PRO A 29 24.42 49.78 -26.61
N ALA A 30 23.78 48.62 -26.70
CA ALA A 30 22.50 48.43 -27.38
C ALA A 30 21.32 48.81 -26.45
N PRO A 31 20.20 49.30 -26.99
CA PRO A 31 19.08 49.84 -26.22
C PRO A 31 18.32 48.75 -25.47
N THR A 32 17.86 49.08 -24.26
CA THR A 32 17.01 48.25 -23.39
C THR A 32 15.78 47.71 -24.13
N GLN A 33 15.72 46.39 -24.30
CA GLN A 33 14.51 45.68 -24.69
C GLN A 33 13.59 45.42 -23.48
N PRO A 34 12.27 45.37 -23.66
CA PRO A 34 11.31 45.16 -22.58
C PRO A 34 11.45 43.76 -21.97
N THR A 35 11.36 43.68 -20.65
CA THR A 35 11.35 42.45 -19.86
C THR A 35 10.24 41.50 -20.32
N GLN A 36 10.62 40.31 -20.77
CA GLN A 36 9.72 39.20 -21.01
C GLN A 36 9.28 38.59 -19.67
N PRO A 37 7.99 38.23 -19.47
CA PRO A 37 7.55 37.57 -18.24
C PRO A 37 8.28 36.24 -18.03
N ALA A 38 8.69 35.96 -16.80
CA ALA A 38 9.36 34.71 -16.44
C ALA A 38 8.49 33.50 -16.78
N GLN A 39 9.08 32.56 -17.52
CA GLN A 39 8.47 31.27 -17.84
C GLN A 39 8.40 30.42 -16.54
N PRO A 40 7.28 29.73 -16.26
CA PRO A 40 7.18 28.86 -15.09
C PRO A 40 8.28 27.78 -15.12
N ALA A 41 8.94 27.56 -13.99
CA ALA A 41 9.94 26.51 -13.86
C ALA A 41 9.32 25.15 -14.20
N GLN A 42 9.92 24.43 -15.16
CA GLN A 42 9.57 23.03 -15.40
C GLN A 42 9.88 22.21 -14.14
N PRO A 43 9.05 21.20 -13.81
CA PRO A 43 9.39 20.23 -12.78
C PRO A 43 10.73 19.57 -13.13
N SER A 44 11.67 19.58 -12.18
CA SER A 44 12.93 18.87 -12.31
C SER A 44 12.65 17.38 -12.52
N GLU A 45 13.14 16.88 -13.65
CA GLU A 45 13.12 15.46 -14.02
C GLU A 45 13.81 14.62 -12.93
N PRO A 46 13.31 13.42 -12.59
CA PRO A 46 13.97 12.55 -11.61
C PRO A 46 15.40 12.26 -12.06
N ALA A 47 16.37 12.42 -11.15
CA ALA A 47 17.76 12.11 -11.43
C ALA A 47 17.88 10.65 -11.93
N ALA A 48 18.57 10.47 -13.06
CA ALA A 48 18.84 9.15 -13.60
C ALA A 48 19.59 8.30 -12.54
N PRO A 49 19.21 7.01 -12.38
CA PRO A 49 19.85 6.16 -11.39
C PRO A 49 21.34 6.04 -11.68
N THR A 50 22.18 6.35 -10.68
CA THR A 50 23.61 6.06 -10.72
C THR A 50 23.81 4.56 -10.92
N SER A 51 24.56 4.21 -11.97
CA SER A 51 25.04 2.86 -12.24
C SER A 51 25.54 2.19 -10.94
N GLY A 52 24.85 1.13 -10.50
CA GLY A 52 25.16 0.37 -9.27
C GLY A 52 24.17 0.53 -8.11
N ALA A 53 23.19 1.45 -8.17
CA ALA A 53 22.16 1.57 -7.14
C ALA A 53 21.17 0.39 -7.20
N LYS A 54 20.93 -0.26 -6.05
CA LYS A 54 19.91 -1.32 -5.94
C LYS A 54 18.54 -0.77 -6.31
N THR A 55 17.79 -1.53 -7.10
CA THR A 55 16.44 -1.16 -7.52
C THR A 55 15.45 -2.14 -6.91
N TYR A 56 14.64 -1.63 -6.00
CA TYR A 56 13.52 -2.33 -5.38
C TYR A 56 12.21 -1.92 -6.00
N VAL A 57 11.22 -2.81 -5.90
CA VAL A 57 9.84 -2.50 -6.34
C VAL A 57 8.89 -2.72 -5.18
N LEU A 58 8.13 -1.68 -4.84
CA LEU A 58 7.02 -1.76 -3.90
C LEU A 58 5.73 -1.95 -4.69
N VAL A 59 5.04 -3.05 -4.43
CA VAL A 59 3.81 -3.46 -5.10
C VAL A 59 2.65 -3.40 -4.09
N PRO A 60 1.69 -2.48 -4.23
CA PRO A 60 0.48 -2.45 -3.41
C PRO A 60 -0.56 -3.45 -3.94
N LYS A 61 -1.71 -3.56 -3.26
CA LYS A 61 -2.88 -4.25 -3.83
C LYS A 61 -3.38 -3.55 -5.10
N ASN A 62 -3.48 -2.23 -5.03
CA ASN A 62 -3.87 -1.36 -6.13
C ASN A 62 -3.31 0.07 -5.96
N LEU A 63 -3.17 0.78 -7.06
CA LEU A 63 -2.79 2.20 -7.10
C LEU A 63 -4.00 3.11 -6.87
N GLY A 64 -3.74 4.32 -6.36
CA GLY A 64 -4.77 5.34 -6.10
C GLY A 64 -5.56 5.13 -4.81
N ASN A 65 -5.15 4.17 -3.97
CA ASN A 65 -5.66 4.00 -2.62
C ASN A 65 -4.78 4.80 -1.65
N PRO A 66 -5.34 5.79 -0.91
CA PRO A 66 -4.59 6.65 0.00
C PRO A 66 -3.76 5.91 1.06
N TYR A 67 -4.20 4.73 1.50
CA TYR A 67 -3.43 3.91 2.45
C TYR A 67 -2.09 3.46 1.86
N PHE A 68 -2.11 2.93 0.63
CA PHE A 68 -0.90 2.48 -0.05
C PHE A 68 -0.04 3.65 -0.54
N ASP A 69 -0.66 4.77 -0.93
CA ASP A 69 0.09 5.98 -1.30
C ASP A 69 0.84 6.56 -0.09
N THR A 70 0.23 6.52 1.10
CA THR A 70 0.89 6.87 2.37
C THR A 70 2.02 5.90 2.70
N ALA A 71 1.82 4.59 2.51
CA ALA A 71 2.89 3.62 2.70
C ALA A 71 4.06 3.85 1.73
N ASN A 72 3.77 4.23 0.48
CA ASN A 72 4.80 4.59 -0.48
C ASN A 72 5.58 5.84 -0.02
N VAL A 73 4.96 6.85 0.61
CA VAL A 73 5.71 7.99 1.18
C VAL A 73 6.81 7.51 2.14
N GLY A 74 6.49 6.58 3.05
CA GLY A 74 7.47 6.00 3.95
C GLY A 74 8.51 5.12 3.24
N ALA A 75 8.10 4.38 2.22
CA ALA A 75 9.03 3.62 1.39
C ALA A 75 10.03 4.51 0.65
N GLN A 76 9.61 5.67 0.13
CA GLN A 76 10.49 6.65 -0.51
C GLN A 76 11.41 7.33 0.50
N GLU A 77 10.93 7.57 1.73
CA GLU A 77 11.79 8.05 2.82
C GLU A 77 12.90 7.04 3.12
N ALA A 78 12.57 5.76 3.26
CA ALA A 78 13.54 4.69 3.45
C ALA A 78 14.54 4.59 2.28
N ALA A 79 14.04 4.66 1.04
CA ALA A 79 14.86 4.65 -0.17
C ALA A 79 15.95 5.72 -0.15
N LYS A 80 15.57 6.96 0.21
CA LYS A 80 16.50 8.09 0.34
C LYS A 80 17.54 7.86 1.43
N LYS A 81 17.16 7.26 2.57
CA LYS A 81 18.08 6.99 3.68
C LYS A 81 19.08 5.87 3.36
N LEU A 82 18.65 4.88 2.61
CA LEU A 82 19.46 3.72 2.22
C LEU A 82 20.29 3.97 0.95
N GLY A 83 20.01 5.05 0.20
CA GLY A 83 20.68 5.33 -1.07
C GLY A 83 20.30 4.33 -2.17
N VAL A 84 19.06 3.84 -2.15
CA VAL A 84 18.51 2.88 -3.12
C VAL A 84 17.35 3.52 -3.90
N THR A 85 16.97 2.91 -5.01
CA THR A 85 15.77 3.30 -5.76
C THR A 85 14.61 2.37 -5.38
N VAL A 86 13.45 2.93 -5.05
CA VAL A 86 12.20 2.17 -4.86
C VAL A 86 11.17 2.63 -5.89
N ASN A 87 10.83 1.74 -6.82
CA ASN A 87 9.76 1.98 -7.78
C ASN A 87 8.42 1.51 -7.19
N TYR A 88 7.42 2.38 -7.17
CA TYR A 88 6.07 2.02 -6.76
C TYR A 88 5.25 1.63 -7.98
N GLN A 89 4.85 0.36 -8.09
CA GLN A 89 4.22 -0.20 -9.29
C GLN A 89 3.07 -1.14 -8.91
N GLY A 90 1.95 -1.03 -9.61
CA GLY A 90 0.78 -1.87 -9.40
C GLY A 90 -0.30 -1.63 -10.45
N SER A 91 -1.39 -2.37 -10.36
CA SER A 91 -2.62 -2.15 -11.14
C SER A 91 -3.52 -1.13 -10.47
N ALA A 92 -4.47 -0.54 -11.23
CA ALA A 92 -5.52 0.30 -10.64
C ALA A 92 -6.56 -0.51 -9.85
N THR A 93 -6.70 -1.80 -10.15
CA THR A 93 -7.65 -2.73 -9.51
C THR A 93 -6.93 -3.74 -8.63
N ALA A 94 -7.55 -4.14 -7.52
CA ALA A 94 -7.03 -5.19 -6.64
C ALA A 94 -7.28 -6.59 -7.27
N ASP A 95 -6.35 -7.02 -8.12
CA ASP A 95 -6.45 -8.28 -8.87
C ASP A 95 -5.14 -9.10 -8.80
N ALA A 96 -5.25 -10.39 -8.47
CA ALA A 96 -4.09 -11.26 -8.35
C ALA A 96 -3.46 -11.63 -9.70
N THR A 97 -4.25 -11.72 -10.78
CA THR A 97 -3.73 -12.03 -12.12
C THR A 97 -2.82 -10.92 -12.63
N GLN A 98 -3.20 -9.66 -12.41
CA GLN A 98 -2.39 -8.50 -12.74
C GLN A 98 -1.11 -8.44 -11.88
N GLN A 99 -1.18 -8.79 -10.59
CA GLN A 99 0.02 -8.92 -9.76
C GLN A 99 0.96 -10.02 -10.26
N ILE A 100 0.44 -11.18 -10.67
CA ILE A 100 1.24 -12.27 -11.26
C ILE A 100 1.96 -11.79 -12.54
N GLN A 101 1.24 -11.09 -13.42
CA GLN A 101 1.83 -10.53 -14.65
C GLN A 101 2.93 -9.52 -14.35
N LEU A 102 2.69 -8.61 -13.40
CA LEU A 102 3.68 -7.65 -12.95
C LEU A 102 4.92 -8.36 -12.40
N LEU A 103 4.76 -9.30 -11.46
CA LEU A 103 5.88 -10.02 -10.86
C LEU A 103 6.70 -10.77 -11.92
N ASN A 104 6.06 -11.45 -12.88
CA ASN A 104 6.77 -12.09 -13.99
C ASN A 104 7.62 -11.10 -14.80
N SER A 105 7.10 -9.89 -15.04
CA SER A 105 7.86 -8.81 -15.69
C SER A 105 9.06 -8.34 -14.83
N LEU A 106 8.86 -8.18 -13.53
CA LEU A 106 9.92 -7.78 -12.59
C LEU A 106 11.03 -8.83 -12.49
N ILE A 107 10.67 -10.12 -12.53
CA ILE A 107 11.62 -11.25 -12.60
C ILE A 107 12.43 -11.16 -13.90
N ALA A 108 11.77 -10.96 -15.04
CA ALA A 108 12.45 -10.83 -16.33
C ALA A 108 13.40 -9.62 -16.38
N GLN A 109 13.03 -8.52 -15.71
CA GLN A 109 13.85 -7.32 -15.55
C GLN A 109 15.01 -7.49 -14.56
N LYS A 110 15.03 -8.60 -13.79
CA LYS A 110 16.04 -8.89 -12.77
C LYS A 110 16.19 -7.76 -11.74
N VAL A 111 15.07 -7.27 -11.22
CA VAL A 111 15.08 -6.29 -10.12
C VAL A 111 15.82 -6.86 -8.91
N THR A 112 16.37 -5.99 -8.06
CA THR A 112 17.20 -6.40 -6.92
C THR A 112 16.37 -7.03 -5.79
N GLY A 113 15.08 -6.71 -5.72
CA GLY A 113 14.17 -7.21 -4.69
C GLY A 113 12.77 -6.63 -4.88
N LEU A 114 11.75 -7.30 -4.34
CA LEU A 114 10.38 -6.80 -4.37
C LEU A 114 9.69 -6.92 -3.01
N ALA A 115 8.89 -5.91 -2.68
CA ALA A 115 8.01 -5.89 -1.52
C ALA A 115 6.55 -5.82 -2.01
N ILE A 116 5.73 -6.83 -1.74
CA ILE A 116 4.35 -6.93 -2.27
C ILE A 116 3.28 -7.06 -1.17
N SER A 117 2.17 -6.32 -1.30
CA SER A 117 0.91 -6.61 -0.62
C SER A 117 0.02 -7.45 -1.52
N ALA A 118 -0.24 -8.69 -1.12
CA ALA A 118 -0.91 -9.71 -1.93
C ALA A 118 -2.43 -9.49 -2.03
N ASN A 119 -2.97 -9.66 -3.24
CA ASN A 119 -4.42 -9.74 -3.50
C ASN A 119 -4.99 -11.16 -3.33
N ASP A 120 -4.13 -12.18 -3.35
CA ASP A 120 -4.48 -13.57 -3.09
C ASP A 120 -3.27 -14.31 -2.50
N SER A 121 -3.50 -15.05 -1.42
CA SER A 121 -2.43 -15.71 -0.65
C SER A 121 -1.76 -16.82 -1.46
N ASP A 122 -2.56 -17.65 -2.13
CA ASP A 122 -2.11 -18.92 -2.68
C ASP A 122 -1.78 -18.80 -4.17
N ALA A 123 -2.56 -18.00 -4.91
CA ALA A 123 -2.37 -17.78 -6.34
C ALA A 123 -1.02 -17.14 -6.66
N LEU A 124 -0.46 -16.35 -5.73
CA LEU A 124 0.84 -15.70 -5.88
C LEU A 124 2.03 -16.59 -5.47
N VAL A 125 1.81 -17.71 -4.77
CA VAL A 125 2.89 -18.59 -4.29
C VAL A 125 3.81 -19.05 -5.42
N PRO A 126 3.32 -19.55 -6.58
CA PRO A 126 4.20 -20.02 -7.65
C PRO A 126 5.12 -18.91 -8.20
N THR A 127 4.58 -17.69 -8.37
CA THR A 127 5.34 -16.57 -8.92
C THR A 127 6.30 -15.98 -7.89
N GLY A 128 5.88 -15.87 -6.62
CA GLY A 128 6.77 -15.48 -5.52
C GLY A 128 7.93 -16.45 -5.35
N LYS A 129 7.66 -17.76 -5.45
CA LYS A 129 8.70 -18.80 -5.46
C LYS A 129 9.65 -18.64 -6.66
N ALA A 130 9.11 -18.42 -7.86
CA ALA A 130 9.94 -18.22 -9.06
C ALA A 130 10.87 -16.99 -8.94
N ALA A 131 10.42 -15.90 -8.30
CA ALA A 131 11.27 -14.75 -8.00
C ALA A 131 12.41 -15.12 -7.05
N MET A 132 12.10 -15.82 -5.95
CA MET A 132 13.11 -16.27 -4.99
C MET A 132 14.12 -17.25 -5.61
N ASP A 133 13.65 -18.20 -6.43
CA ASP A 133 14.52 -19.15 -7.15
C ASP A 133 15.43 -18.42 -8.17
N ALA A 134 15.02 -17.25 -8.66
CA ALA A 134 15.83 -16.36 -9.50
C ALA A 134 16.79 -15.44 -8.69
N GLY A 135 16.84 -15.59 -7.37
CA GLY A 135 17.69 -14.80 -6.47
C GLY A 135 17.12 -13.43 -6.11
N ILE A 136 15.83 -13.19 -6.37
CA ILE A 136 15.14 -11.93 -6.04
C ILE A 136 14.41 -12.13 -4.71
N PRO A 137 14.83 -11.48 -3.61
CA PRO A 137 14.11 -11.58 -2.35
C PRO A 137 12.69 -11.02 -2.47
N VAL A 138 11.74 -11.73 -1.87
CA VAL A 138 10.32 -11.38 -1.87
C VAL A 138 9.90 -11.11 -0.44
N VAL A 139 9.74 -9.84 -0.09
CA VAL A 139 9.11 -9.43 1.17
C VAL A 139 7.62 -9.24 0.91
N THR A 140 6.75 -9.79 1.77
CA THR A 140 5.33 -9.43 1.73
C THR A 140 5.05 -8.39 2.79
N TRP A 141 4.23 -7.38 2.51
CA TRP A 141 3.85 -6.35 3.49
C TRP A 141 2.35 -6.13 3.42
N ASP A 142 1.71 -5.74 4.53
CA ASP A 142 0.26 -5.48 4.63
C ASP A 142 -0.65 -6.73 4.45
N SER A 143 -0.43 -7.48 3.37
CA SER A 143 -1.17 -8.69 3.00
C SER A 143 -0.22 -9.75 2.45
N ALA A 144 -0.33 -10.96 3.00
CA ALA A 144 0.62 -12.04 2.81
C ALA A 144 0.40 -12.85 1.53
N ILE A 145 1.49 -13.17 0.81
CA ILE A 145 1.56 -14.43 0.05
C ILE A 145 1.80 -15.56 1.07
N ALA A 146 1.18 -16.72 0.87
CA ALA A 146 1.40 -17.89 1.72
C ALA A 146 2.89 -18.29 1.79
N THR A 147 3.23 -18.98 2.88
CA THR A 147 4.57 -19.53 3.10
C THR A 147 5.03 -20.36 1.91
N GLY A 148 6.30 -20.16 1.51
CA GLY A 148 6.87 -20.76 0.29
C GLY A 148 6.86 -19.83 -0.92
N GLY A 149 6.03 -18.77 -0.92
CA GLY A 149 6.02 -17.71 -1.93
C GLY A 149 6.70 -16.40 -1.50
N ARG A 150 7.26 -16.36 -0.30
CA ARG A 150 7.89 -15.17 0.32
C ARG A 150 9.07 -15.54 1.19
N THR A 151 9.92 -14.56 1.49
CA THR A 151 11.04 -14.65 2.44
C THR A 151 10.60 -14.26 3.86
N VAL A 152 10.02 -13.07 4.02
CA VAL A 152 9.55 -12.52 5.31
C VAL A 152 8.25 -11.76 5.07
N HIS A 153 7.40 -11.69 6.09
CA HIS A 153 6.22 -10.82 6.10
C HIS A 153 6.37 -9.65 7.06
N ILE A 154 6.14 -8.44 6.57
CA ILE A 154 5.94 -7.28 7.41
C ILE A 154 4.45 -7.15 7.68
N ASN A 155 4.08 -7.44 8.92
CA ASN A 155 2.72 -7.34 9.38
C ASN A 155 2.57 -6.10 10.28
N GLN A 156 1.47 -5.41 10.10
CA GLN A 156 1.12 -4.17 10.75
C GLN A 156 0.94 -4.33 12.26
N ALA A 157 0.27 -5.41 12.66
CA ALA A 157 -0.02 -5.77 14.04
C ALA A 157 -0.43 -7.24 14.11
N GLU A 158 -0.49 -7.80 15.32
CA GLU A 158 -0.99 -9.15 15.54
C GLU A 158 -2.43 -9.30 15.00
N ALA A 159 -2.67 -10.30 14.15
CA ALA A 159 -3.96 -10.49 13.48
C ALA A 159 -5.11 -10.67 14.48
N ALA A 160 -4.86 -11.42 15.57
CA ALA A 160 -5.82 -11.58 16.67
C ALA A 160 -6.11 -10.24 17.37
N GLY A 161 -5.10 -9.39 17.56
CA GLY A 161 -5.28 -8.05 18.12
C GLY A 161 -6.13 -7.14 17.22
N ILE A 162 -5.93 -7.21 15.90
CA ILE A 162 -6.73 -6.48 14.90
C ILE A 162 -8.20 -6.95 14.90
N ALA A 163 -8.44 -8.25 15.01
CA ALA A 163 -9.79 -8.80 15.09
C ALA A 163 -10.48 -8.37 16.41
N GLU A 164 -9.79 -8.52 17.53
CA GLU A 164 -10.34 -8.17 18.84
C GLU A 164 -10.64 -6.68 18.98
N VAL A 165 -9.75 -5.78 18.52
CA VAL A 165 -10.00 -4.33 18.64
C VAL A 165 -11.24 -3.91 17.85
N GLN A 166 -11.46 -4.48 16.66
CA GLN A 166 -12.63 -4.17 15.85
C GLN A 166 -13.94 -4.67 16.47
N LEU A 167 -13.94 -5.88 17.06
CA LEU A 167 -15.10 -6.38 17.78
C LEU A 167 -15.39 -5.61 19.06
N LYS A 168 -14.36 -5.23 19.82
CA LYS A 168 -14.51 -4.39 21.01
C LYS A 168 -15.13 -3.04 20.65
N MET A 169 -14.66 -2.39 19.58
CA MET A 169 -15.26 -1.16 19.09
C MET A 169 -16.72 -1.38 18.64
N ALA A 170 -17.00 -2.48 17.94
CA ALA A 170 -18.36 -2.80 17.52
C ALA A 170 -19.31 -3.02 18.70
N LEU A 171 -18.86 -3.72 19.74
CA LEU A 171 -19.62 -3.91 20.98
C LEU A 171 -19.92 -2.57 21.67
N ASN A 172 -18.89 -1.72 21.84
CA ASN A 172 -19.03 -0.39 22.42
C ASN A 172 -20.07 0.46 21.68
N LEU A 173 -20.01 0.46 20.34
CA LEU A 173 -20.89 1.24 19.48
C LEU A 173 -22.31 0.68 19.39
N ALA A 174 -22.48 -0.64 19.50
CA ALA A 174 -23.80 -1.27 19.57
C ALA A 174 -24.52 -0.95 20.90
N GLY A 175 -23.75 -0.72 21.97
CA GLY A 175 -24.24 -0.40 23.31
C GLY A 175 -24.56 -1.64 24.15
N PRO A 176 -25.09 -1.47 25.38
CA PRO A 176 -25.18 -2.53 26.39
C PRO A 176 -26.07 -3.71 25.98
N ASN A 177 -27.01 -3.48 25.06
CA ASN A 177 -27.92 -4.50 24.55
C ASN A 177 -27.38 -5.22 23.31
N GLY A 178 -26.21 -4.81 22.79
CA GLY A 178 -25.65 -5.30 21.54
C GLY A 178 -26.58 -5.10 20.34
N GLY A 179 -26.61 -6.09 19.46
CA GLY A 179 -27.48 -6.15 18.30
C GLY A 179 -26.78 -6.64 17.04
N LYS A 180 -27.47 -6.44 15.90
CA LYS A 180 -27.00 -6.90 14.59
C LYS A 180 -25.77 -6.11 14.16
N ILE A 181 -24.73 -6.83 13.76
CA ILE A 181 -23.52 -6.29 13.13
C ILE A 181 -23.35 -6.90 11.75
N ALA A 182 -22.70 -6.19 10.83
CA ALA A 182 -22.34 -6.71 9.51
C ALA A 182 -20.90 -6.34 9.19
N ILE A 183 -20.26 -7.11 8.32
CA ILE A 183 -18.91 -6.84 7.85
C ILE A 183 -18.95 -6.39 6.38
N LEU A 184 -18.28 -5.28 6.08
CA LEU A 184 -18.00 -4.82 4.72
C LEU A 184 -16.50 -4.95 4.45
N SER A 185 -16.10 -6.05 3.80
CA SER A 185 -14.71 -6.35 3.48
C SER A 185 -14.25 -5.68 2.17
N ALA A 186 -12.99 -5.90 1.84
CA ALA A 186 -12.38 -5.56 0.54
C ALA A 186 -12.75 -6.61 -0.53
N THR A 187 -11.78 -7.18 -1.24
CA THR A 187 -12.02 -8.32 -2.14
C THR A 187 -12.24 -9.60 -1.34
N SER A 188 -12.88 -10.60 -1.94
CA SER A 188 -13.12 -11.89 -1.29
C SER A 188 -11.88 -12.77 -1.15
N THR A 189 -10.79 -12.43 -1.84
CA THR A 189 -9.53 -13.19 -1.82
C THR A 189 -8.45 -12.54 -0.97
N ALA A 190 -8.68 -11.33 -0.46
CA ALA A 190 -7.70 -10.56 0.28
C ALA A 190 -7.24 -11.30 1.56
N PRO A 191 -5.96 -11.71 1.64
CA PRO A 191 -5.43 -12.52 2.75
C PRO A 191 -5.65 -11.91 4.13
N ASN A 192 -5.22 -10.67 4.33
CA ASN A 192 -5.30 -9.98 5.62
C ASN A 192 -6.75 -9.79 6.10
N GLN A 193 -7.64 -9.26 5.25
CA GLN A 193 -9.06 -9.13 5.62
C GLN A 193 -9.70 -10.48 5.93
N ASN A 194 -9.43 -11.51 5.15
CA ASN A 194 -9.99 -12.85 5.38
C ASN A 194 -9.51 -13.44 6.70
N GLU A 195 -8.23 -13.28 7.04
CA GLU A 195 -7.67 -13.71 8.32
C GLU A 195 -8.33 -12.97 9.50
N TRP A 196 -8.44 -11.64 9.43
CA TRP A 196 -9.09 -10.86 10.48
C TRP A 196 -10.55 -11.22 10.63
N ILE A 197 -11.28 -11.44 9.55
CA ILE A 197 -12.70 -11.82 9.59
C ILE A 197 -12.86 -13.23 10.18
N ALA A 198 -11.99 -14.17 9.85
CA ALA A 198 -12.00 -15.50 10.47
C ALA A 198 -11.79 -15.40 11.98
N LEU A 199 -10.76 -14.67 12.41
CA LEU A 199 -10.47 -14.44 13.83
C LEU A 199 -11.57 -13.65 14.55
N MET A 200 -12.24 -12.72 13.86
CA MET A 200 -13.43 -12.05 14.40
C MET A 200 -14.58 -13.04 14.60
N LYS A 201 -14.82 -13.94 13.65
CA LYS A 201 -15.87 -14.97 13.79
C LYS A 201 -15.58 -15.91 14.96
N GLU A 202 -14.34 -16.34 15.14
CA GLU A 202 -13.92 -17.12 16.30
C GLU A 202 -14.08 -16.34 17.61
N ALA A 203 -13.62 -15.08 17.64
CA ALA A 203 -13.73 -14.25 18.83
C ALA A 203 -15.18 -13.96 19.21
N LEU A 204 -16.10 -13.81 18.24
CA LEU A 204 -17.53 -13.62 18.47
C LEU A 204 -18.20 -14.75 19.28
N GLU A 205 -17.59 -15.94 19.33
CA GLU A 205 -18.10 -17.07 20.15
C GLU A 205 -17.85 -16.87 21.65
N LYS A 206 -17.00 -15.90 22.04
CA LYS A 206 -16.70 -15.61 23.45
C LYS A 206 -17.94 -15.01 24.15
N PRO A 207 -18.20 -15.34 25.44
CA PRO A 207 -19.35 -14.83 26.18
C PRO A 207 -19.48 -13.30 26.22
N GLU A 208 -18.38 -12.55 26.09
CA GLU A 208 -18.44 -11.07 26.08
C GLU A 208 -19.19 -10.51 24.86
N TYR A 209 -19.22 -11.24 23.74
CA TYR A 209 -19.88 -10.82 22.50
C TYR A 209 -21.23 -11.51 22.28
N ALA A 210 -21.78 -12.22 23.27
CA ALA A 210 -23.02 -13.00 23.13
C ALA A 210 -24.25 -12.16 22.71
N ASN A 211 -24.20 -10.84 22.89
CA ASN A 211 -25.26 -9.92 22.48
C ASN A 211 -25.04 -9.33 21.07
N LEU A 212 -23.95 -9.68 20.38
CA LEU A 212 -23.73 -9.31 18.98
C LEU A 212 -24.17 -10.43 18.05
N GLU A 213 -24.85 -10.06 16.96
CA GLU A 213 -25.30 -11.01 15.93
C GLU A 213 -24.68 -10.60 14.59
N LEU A 214 -23.72 -11.37 14.07
CA LEU A 214 -23.18 -11.14 12.73
C LEU A 214 -24.20 -11.60 11.67
N VAL A 215 -24.84 -10.65 10.99
CA VAL A 215 -25.93 -10.93 10.04
C VAL A 215 -25.51 -11.04 8.59
N ASP A 216 -24.33 -10.51 8.23
CA ASP A 216 -23.82 -10.59 6.86
C ASP A 216 -22.32 -10.27 6.75
N VAL A 217 -21.71 -10.75 5.67
CA VAL A 217 -20.38 -10.33 5.21
C VAL A 217 -20.47 -10.06 3.71
N VAL A 218 -20.18 -8.82 3.31
CA VAL A 218 -20.21 -8.37 1.91
C VAL A 218 -18.85 -7.78 1.50
N TYR A 219 -18.64 -7.57 0.19
CA TYR A 219 -17.32 -7.27 -0.38
C TYR A 219 -17.38 -6.04 -1.27
N GLY A 220 -16.67 -4.99 -0.87
CA GLY A 220 -16.55 -3.73 -1.58
C GLY A 220 -15.39 -3.67 -2.57
N ASP A 221 -14.57 -4.72 -2.66
CA ASP A 221 -13.42 -4.87 -3.58
C ASP A 221 -12.33 -3.79 -3.49
N ASP A 222 -12.26 -3.06 -2.36
CA ASP A 222 -11.46 -1.84 -2.22
C ASP A 222 -11.82 -0.77 -3.27
N GLU A 223 -13.08 -0.75 -3.71
CA GLU A 223 -13.65 0.25 -4.60
C GLU A 223 -14.69 1.10 -3.87
N ASP A 224 -14.55 2.43 -3.91
CA ASP A 224 -15.42 3.37 -3.18
C ASP A 224 -16.90 3.22 -3.56
N THR A 225 -17.21 3.21 -4.86
CA THR A 225 -18.58 3.13 -5.37
C THR A 225 -19.26 1.81 -5.01
N LYS A 226 -18.53 0.69 -5.14
CA LYS A 226 -19.03 -0.63 -4.78
C LYS A 226 -19.25 -0.73 -3.27
N SER A 227 -18.24 -0.34 -2.49
CA SER A 227 -18.31 -0.33 -1.02
C SER A 227 -19.50 0.49 -0.49
N TYR A 228 -19.75 1.66 -1.07
CA TYR A 228 -20.89 2.50 -0.72
C TYR A 228 -22.22 1.80 -1.00
N SER A 229 -22.33 1.16 -2.18
CA SER A 229 -23.52 0.42 -2.59
C SER A 229 -23.80 -0.79 -1.69
N GLU A 230 -22.75 -1.53 -1.33
CA GLU A 230 -22.83 -2.67 -0.40
C GLU A 230 -23.24 -2.21 1.01
N ALA A 231 -22.69 -1.10 1.52
CA ALA A 231 -23.11 -0.53 2.80
C ALA A 231 -24.60 -0.15 2.80
N GLN A 232 -25.08 0.48 1.72
CA GLN A 232 -26.51 0.76 1.57
C GLN A 232 -27.35 -0.52 1.51
N GLY A 233 -26.85 -1.56 0.83
CA GLY A 233 -27.46 -2.88 0.77
C GLY A 233 -27.62 -3.52 2.15
N LEU A 234 -26.56 -3.54 2.95
CA LEU A 234 -26.57 -4.03 4.34
C LEU A 234 -27.64 -3.32 5.18
N ILE A 235 -27.65 -1.99 5.15
CA ILE A 235 -28.59 -1.15 5.91
C ILE A 235 -30.04 -1.45 5.51
N LYS A 236 -30.32 -1.61 4.22
CA LYS A 236 -31.67 -1.89 3.71
C LYS A 236 -32.12 -3.32 4.01
N LYS A 237 -31.23 -4.30 3.86
CA LYS A 237 -31.52 -5.74 4.02
C LYS A 237 -31.74 -6.10 5.50
N HIS A 238 -31.01 -5.47 6.40
CA HIS A 238 -30.97 -5.84 7.82
C HIS A 238 -31.59 -4.77 8.70
N ALA A 239 -32.92 -4.80 8.84
CA ALA A 239 -33.62 -3.91 9.75
C ALA A 239 -33.07 -4.06 11.19
N GLY A 240 -32.73 -2.92 11.80
CA GLY A 240 -32.13 -2.87 13.14
C GLY A 240 -30.62 -3.11 13.19
N LEU A 241 -29.93 -3.15 12.04
CA LEU A 241 -28.47 -3.14 11.98
C LEU A 241 -27.89 -2.03 12.86
N LYS A 242 -26.97 -2.37 13.76
CA LYS A 242 -26.36 -1.45 14.72
C LYS A 242 -25.01 -0.95 14.25
N VAL A 243 -24.14 -1.87 13.80
CA VAL A 243 -22.77 -1.54 13.44
C VAL A 243 -22.36 -2.21 12.14
N ILE A 244 -21.71 -1.46 11.25
CA ILE A 244 -20.94 -2.00 10.14
C ILE A 244 -19.46 -1.98 10.55
N ILE A 245 -18.83 -3.15 10.55
CA ILE A 245 -17.38 -3.30 10.73
C ILE A 245 -16.76 -3.36 9.33
N ALA A 246 -15.94 -2.38 8.98
CA ALA A 246 -15.27 -2.32 7.69
C ALA A 246 -13.74 -2.45 7.87
N PRO A 247 -13.18 -3.67 7.80
CA PRO A 247 -11.73 -3.92 7.93
C PRO A 247 -10.91 -3.47 6.69
N THR A 248 -11.27 -2.33 6.09
CA THR A 248 -10.65 -1.73 4.89
C THR A 248 -10.83 -0.22 4.95
N THR A 249 -9.78 0.52 4.58
CA THR A 249 -9.77 1.98 4.56
C THR A 249 -10.75 2.55 3.52
N VAL A 250 -10.94 1.88 2.39
CA VAL A 250 -11.92 2.28 1.37
C VAL A 250 -13.34 1.96 1.87
N GLY A 251 -13.55 0.75 2.40
CA GLY A 251 -14.87 0.33 2.85
C GLY A 251 -15.41 1.15 4.01
N ILE A 252 -14.57 1.51 4.98
CA ILE A 252 -15.00 2.28 6.16
C ILE A 252 -15.44 3.70 5.80
N ALA A 253 -14.70 4.39 4.92
CA ALA A 253 -15.05 5.73 4.47
C ALA A 253 -16.36 5.71 3.67
N ALA A 254 -16.50 4.75 2.75
CA ALA A 254 -17.71 4.57 1.96
C ALA A 254 -18.93 4.20 2.83
N ALA A 255 -18.78 3.33 3.82
CA ALA A 255 -19.85 2.98 4.75
C ALA A 255 -20.25 4.17 5.64
N ALA A 256 -19.29 4.94 6.15
CA ALA A 256 -19.56 6.12 6.95
C ALA A 256 -20.30 7.19 6.13
N ARG A 257 -19.89 7.40 4.88
CA ARG A 257 -20.60 8.24 3.91
C ARG A 257 -22.04 7.74 3.68
N ALA A 258 -22.25 6.44 3.47
CA ALA A 258 -23.58 5.87 3.28
C ALA A 258 -24.51 6.08 4.51
N VAL A 259 -23.97 5.98 5.73
CA VAL A 259 -24.71 6.28 6.97
C VAL A 259 -25.05 7.77 7.06
N GLN A 260 -24.12 8.65 6.71
CA GLN A 260 -24.32 10.10 6.72
C GLN A 260 -25.38 10.54 5.68
N ASP A 261 -25.22 10.14 4.42
CA ASP A 261 -26.15 10.45 3.32
C ASP A 261 -27.55 9.89 3.57
N GLY A 262 -27.63 8.70 4.19
CA GLY A 262 -28.89 8.07 4.59
C GLY A 262 -29.59 8.73 5.78
N VAL A 263 -28.96 9.73 6.41
CA VAL A 263 -29.45 10.37 7.65
C VAL A 263 -29.67 9.33 8.77
N LEU A 264 -28.69 8.43 8.91
CA LEU A 264 -28.72 7.29 9.84
C LEU A 264 -27.73 7.43 10.99
N ILE A 265 -27.03 8.57 11.10
CA ILE A 265 -26.17 8.87 12.24
C ILE A 265 -26.96 8.72 13.54
N GLY A 266 -26.46 7.89 14.45
CA GLY A 266 -27.12 7.59 15.72
C GLY A 266 -28.05 6.37 15.68
N LYS A 267 -28.40 5.89 14.49
CA LYS A 267 -29.15 4.63 14.29
C LYS A 267 -28.24 3.48 13.87
N VAL A 268 -27.33 3.74 12.94
CA VAL A 268 -26.27 2.84 12.48
C VAL A 268 -24.95 3.54 12.73
N LYS A 269 -23.96 2.79 13.22
CA LYS A 269 -22.57 3.25 13.40
C LYS A 269 -21.64 2.47 12.49
N VAL A 270 -20.49 3.04 12.19
CA VAL A 270 -19.43 2.39 11.43
C VAL A 270 -18.17 2.33 12.28
N THR A 271 -17.44 1.22 12.23
CA THR A 271 -16.09 1.09 12.76
C THR A 271 -15.27 0.21 11.83
N GLY A 272 -14.01 -0.05 12.17
CA GLY A 272 -13.12 -0.89 11.37
C GLY A 272 -11.75 -0.26 11.25
N LEU A 273 -11.20 -0.30 10.03
CA LEU A 273 -9.84 0.14 9.74
C LEU A 273 -9.85 1.31 8.75
N GLY A 274 -9.42 2.50 9.17
CA GLY A 274 -9.49 3.73 8.37
C GLY A 274 -8.29 4.65 8.54
N THR A 275 -8.02 5.53 7.57
CA THR A 275 -6.98 6.56 7.74
C THR A 275 -7.55 7.77 8.51
N PRO A 276 -6.80 8.35 9.46
CA PRO A 276 -7.20 9.56 10.18
C PRO A 276 -7.69 10.68 9.26
N ASN A 277 -7.01 10.90 8.14
CA ASN A 277 -7.37 11.96 7.20
C ASN A 277 -8.73 11.77 6.54
N GLN A 278 -9.04 10.55 6.09
CA GLN A 278 -10.35 10.27 5.47
C GLN A 278 -11.47 10.22 6.52
N MET A 279 -11.16 9.74 7.73
CA MET A 279 -12.19 9.46 8.74
C MET A 279 -12.53 10.64 9.66
N ARG A 280 -11.73 11.71 9.65
CA ARG A 280 -11.86 12.85 10.57
C ARG A 280 -13.27 13.46 10.57
N GLU A 281 -13.87 13.64 9.41
CA GLU A 281 -15.23 14.19 9.33
C GLU A 281 -16.27 13.24 9.95
N TYR A 282 -16.12 11.93 9.74
CA TYR A 282 -17.07 10.91 10.20
C TYR A 282 -16.96 10.63 11.70
N VAL A 283 -15.76 10.81 12.28
CA VAL A 283 -15.56 10.85 13.73
C VAL A 283 -16.31 12.04 14.31
N LYS A 284 -16.12 13.23 13.73
CA LYS A 284 -16.72 14.49 14.22
C LYS A 284 -18.25 14.49 14.06
N SER A 285 -18.78 13.91 12.99
CA SER A 285 -20.23 13.77 12.78
C SER A 285 -20.85 12.64 13.63
N GLY A 286 -20.03 11.69 14.09
CA GLY A 286 -20.46 10.52 14.85
C GLY A 286 -21.01 9.39 13.98
N ALA A 287 -20.79 9.43 12.66
CA ALA A 287 -21.04 8.30 11.75
C ALA A 287 -20.08 7.13 12.05
N ALA A 288 -18.80 7.45 12.31
CA ALA A 288 -17.77 6.50 12.71
C ALA A 288 -17.02 7.00 13.96
N PRO A 289 -17.62 6.90 15.17
CA PRO A 289 -17.09 7.55 16.38
C PRO A 289 -15.71 7.06 16.82
N GLU A 290 -15.42 5.79 16.57
CA GLU A 290 -14.12 5.17 16.82
C GLU A 290 -13.79 4.14 15.74
N PHE A 291 -12.52 4.09 15.35
CA PHE A 291 -11.95 3.12 14.43
C PHE A 291 -10.48 2.88 14.81
N ALA A 292 -9.80 1.92 14.18
CA ALA A 292 -8.39 1.65 14.44
C ALA A 292 -7.56 1.69 13.16
N LEU A 293 -6.25 1.84 13.27
CA LEU A 293 -5.28 1.58 12.22
C LEU A 293 -3.88 1.53 12.85
N TRP A 294 -2.86 1.80 12.06
CA TRP A 294 -1.45 1.95 12.35
C TRP A 294 -0.94 3.01 11.37
N ASN A 295 0.33 3.42 11.47
CA ASN A 295 0.92 4.34 10.52
C ASN A 295 1.35 3.61 9.23
N PRO A 296 0.68 3.81 8.07
CA PRO A 296 1.04 3.10 6.84
C PRO A 296 2.42 3.51 6.33
N SER A 297 2.84 4.76 6.57
CA SER A 297 4.17 5.25 6.21
C SER A 297 5.25 4.44 6.91
N ASP A 298 5.10 4.17 8.21
CA ASP A 298 6.07 3.36 8.95
C ASP A 298 6.06 1.89 8.47
N LEU A 299 4.90 1.37 8.05
CA LEU A 299 4.81 0.04 7.44
C LEU A 299 5.61 -0.06 6.13
N GLY A 300 5.41 0.89 5.22
CA GLY A 300 6.15 0.94 3.95
C GLY A 300 7.65 1.19 4.15
N TYR A 301 8.00 2.03 5.13
CA TYR A 301 9.38 2.27 5.54
C TYR A 301 10.05 0.97 6.03
N LEU A 302 9.38 0.24 6.93
CA LEU A 302 9.87 -1.04 7.45
C LEU A 302 10.00 -2.11 6.36
N ALA A 303 9.07 -2.15 5.40
CA ALA A 303 9.14 -3.06 4.26
C ALA A 303 10.39 -2.85 3.41
N VAL A 304 10.74 -1.60 3.10
CA VAL A 304 11.95 -1.28 2.33
C VAL A 304 13.22 -1.61 3.13
N TYR A 305 13.27 -1.27 4.42
CA TYR A 305 14.43 -1.62 5.27
C TYR A 305 14.63 -3.12 5.38
N THR A 306 13.54 -3.89 5.54
CA THR A 306 13.63 -5.35 5.63
C THR A 306 14.10 -5.95 4.30
N LEU A 307 13.57 -5.44 3.18
CA LEU A 307 13.98 -5.88 1.85
C LEU A 307 15.46 -5.57 1.59
N ASP A 308 15.95 -4.40 1.98
CA ASP A 308 17.38 -4.05 1.84
C ASP A 308 18.28 -4.90 2.75
N ALA A 309 17.85 -5.17 3.99
CA ALA A 309 18.58 -6.04 4.91
C ALA A 309 18.72 -7.47 4.36
N ILE A 310 17.68 -8.01 3.71
CA ILE A 310 17.74 -9.31 3.04
C ILE A 310 18.61 -9.24 1.78
N ALA A 311 18.37 -8.27 0.90
CA ALA A 311 19.06 -8.15 -0.38
C ALA A 311 20.55 -7.79 -0.26
N SER A 312 20.96 -7.14 0.85
CA SER A 312 22.37 -6.90 1.18
C SER A 312 23.06 -8.10 1.82
N GLY A 313 22.30 -9.12 2.24
CA GLY A 313 22.79 -10.24 3.03
C GLY A 313 23.05 -9.92 4.50
N GLN A 314 22.56 -8.78 5.02
CA GLN A 314 22.61 -8.46 6.45
C GLN A 314 21.82 -9.49 7.27
N ILE A 315 20.65 -9.89 6.78
CA ILE A 315 19.83 -10.98 7.35
C ILE A 315 19.43 -11.96 6.25
N LYS A 316 19.03 -13.17 6.65
CA LYS A 316 18.48 -14.19 5.73
C LYS A 316 16.96 -14.24 5.76
N GLY A 317 16.32 -13.52 6.68
CA GLY A 317 14.89 -13.57 6.91
C GLY A 317 14.45 -14.80 7.71
N GLN A 318 15.35 -15.37 8.52
CA GLN A 318 15.06 -16.53 9.36
C GLN A 318 14.58 -16.09 10.75
N PRO A 319 13.79 -16.91 11.46
CA PRO A 319 13.46 -16.67 12.86
C PRO A 319 14.67 -16.29 13.71
N GLY A 320 14.53 -15.21 14.49
CA GLY A 320 15.58 -14.67 15.34
C GLY A 320 16.54 -13.70 14.64
N ASP A 321 16.49 -13.54 13.31
CA ASP A 321 17.26 -12.51 12.61
C ASP A 321 16.85 -11.12 13.11
N LYS A 322 17.85 -10.25 13.31
CA LYS A 322 17.68 -8.88 13.80
C LYS A 322 18.26 -7.86 12.84
N PHE A 323 17.58 -6.73 12.69
CA PHE A 323 18.06 -5.60 11.88
C PHE A 323 17.52 -4.27 12.41
N THR A 324 18.22 -3.18 12.09
CA THR A 324 17.80 -1.82 12.47
C THR A 324 17.12 -1.13 11.29
N ALA A 325 15.84 -0.80 11.45
CA ALA A 325 15.02 -0.10 10.47
C ALA A 325 15.05 1.42 10.71
N GLY A 326 16.23 2.04 10.59
CA GLY A 326 16.39 3.50 10.64
C GLY A 326 15.69 4.15 11.84
N LYS A 327 14.74 5.05 11.58
CA LYS A 327 13.98 5.78 12.62
C LYS A 327 13.10 4.88 13.50
N LEU A 328 12.76 3.68 13.04
CA LEU A 328 11.87 2.75 13.73
C LEU A 328 12.61 1.84 14.73
N GLY A 329 13.94 1.87 14.77
CA GLY A 329 14.74 1.08 15.73
C GLY A 329 14.98 -0.37 15.29
N GLU A 330 15.22 -1.25 16.26
CA GLU A 330 15.52 -2.68 16.02
C GLU A 330 14.24 -3.50 15.86
N TYR A 331 14.23 -4.38 14.86
CA TYR A 331 13.19 -5.38 14.63
C TYR A 331 13.79 -6.78 14.61
N THR A 332 12.95 -7.76 14.93
CA THR A 332 13.30 -9.19 14.92
C THR A 332 12.31 -9.96 14.05
N VAL A 333 12.80 -10.88 13.24
CA VAL A 333 11.96 -11.86 12.53
C VAL A 333 11.46 -12.90 13.54
N LYS A 334 10.15 -13.02 13.69
CA LYS A 334 9.48 -13.96 14.57
C LYS A 334 9.53 -15.40 14.02
N ASP A 335 9.14 -16.35 14.86
CA ASP A 335 9.14 -17.80 14.56
C ASP A 335 8.29 -18.18 13.34
N ASP A 336 7.23 -17.41 13.06
CA ASP A 336 6.34 -17.59 11.91
C ASP A 336 6.83 -16.86 10.64
N GLY A 337 8.02 -16.26 10.68
CA GLY A 337 8.59 -15.50 9.58
C GLY A 337 7.99 -14.09 9.41
N THR A 338 7.32 -13.56 10.45
CA THR A 338 6.80 -12.20 10.46
C THR A 338 7.74 -11.21 11.14
N VAL A 339 7.67 -9.95 10.74
CA VAL A 339 8.18 -8.79 11.45
C VAL A 339 6.98 -7.91 11.74
N LEU A 340 6.71 -7.62 13.02
CA LEU A 340 5.57 -6.81 13.40
C LEU A 340 5.95 -5.36 13.57
N LEU A 341 5.21 -4.46 12.93
CA LEU A 341 5.37 -3.01 13.09
C LEU A 341 5.03 -2.58 14.52
N GLY A 342 3.86 -2.95 15.04
CA GLY A 342 3.46 -2.62 16.41
C GLY A 342 1.99 -2.86 16.69
N ASP A 343 1.48 -2.23 17.74
CA ASP A 343 0.06 -2.31 18.10
C ASP A 343 -0.78 -1.31 17.28
N PRO A 344 -2.05 -1.63 16.99
CA PRO A 344 -2.94 -0.68 16.35
C PRO A 344 -3.27 0.49 17.29
N THR A 345 -3.41 1.68 16.71
CA THR A 345 -3.91 2.88 17.39
C THR A 345 -5.42 2.97 17.18
N ILE A 346 -6.17 3.18 18.26
CA ILE A 346 -7.58 3.56 18.20
C ILE A 346 -7.68 5.06 18.00
N PHE A 347 -8.46 5.48 17.01
CA PHE A 347 -8.73 6.87 16.69
C PHE A 347 -10.16 7.22 17.06
N ASN A 348 -10.33 8.36 17.72
CA ASN A 348 -11.61 8.91 18.13
C ASN A 348 -11.51 10.43 18.20
N LYS A 349 -12.59 11.11 18.63
CA LYS A 349 -12.65 12.57 18.69
C LYS A 349 -11.54 13.23 19.53
N ASP A 350 -10.93 12.50 20.47
CA ASP A 350 -9.95 13.05 21.41
C ASP A 350 -8.54 13.10 20.81
N ASN A 351 -8.24 12.26 19.82
CA ASN A 351 -6.90 12.17 19.21
C ASN A 351 -6.87 12.32 17.68
N ILE A 352 -8.01 12.29 16.98
CA ILE A 352 -8.06 12.28 15.50
C ILE A 352 -7.34 13.48 14.83
N ASP A 353 -7.29 14.62 15.51
CA ASP A 353 -6.64 15.85 15.00
C ASP A 353 -5.12 15.87 15.26
N GLN A 354 -4.56 14.83 15.90
CA GLN A 354 -3.11 14.69 16.16
C GLN A 354 -2.36 13.93 15.05
N PHE A 355 -3.10 13.37 14.08
CA PHE A 355 -2.55 12.52 13.02
C PHE A 355 -2.86 13.12 11.65
N ASP A 356 -1.91 13.01 10.72
CA ASP A 356 -2.02 13.53 9.35
C ASP A 356 -1.53 12.47 8.34
N PHE A 357 -2.31 11.39 8.23
CA PHE A 357 -2.18 10.35 7.23
C PHE A 357 -3.52 9.67 6.96
#